data_AF-A0A0K2RBF3-F1
#
_entry.id   AF-A0A0K2RBF3-F1
#
_cell.length_a   1.000
_cell.length_b   1.000
_cell.length_c   1.000
_cell.angle_alpha   90.00
_cell.angle_beta   90.00
_cell.angle_gamma   90.00
#
_symmetry.space_group_name_H-M   'P 1'
#
loop_
_entity.id
_entity.type
_entity.pdbx_description
1 polymer ?
#
loop_
_entity_poly.entity_id
_entity_poly.type
_entity_poly.pdbx_seq_one_letter_code
_entity_poly.pdbx_strand_id
1 'polypeptide(L)'
;MLWSIGFLVTFLFGGLTGIILASPPLDFHVSDSYFVVAHFHYVVFGTVVFAMFAGFYFWWPKWTGKMLNERLGKIHFWLLFLGFHGTFLIQHWLGVEGMPRRYADYMPQDGFTWMNQFSTISSFVLGASLLPFFWNVYITWRSNKKVEVDDPWGFGASLEWATSCPPPRHNFTSLPRIRSERPALDLHHPELAQHHTAQSPEPAAKVLGNADQKDAK
;
A
#
# COMPACT_ATOMS: atom_id res chain seq x y z
N MET A 1 -5.86 -4.09 3.96
CA MET A 1 -6.34 -2.93 4.76
C MET A 1 -5.30 -2.33 5.71
N LEU A 2 -4.68 -3.09 6.62
CA LEU A 2 -3.72 -2.52 7.60
C LEU A 2 -2.60 -1.70 6.95
N TRP A 3 -1.97 -2.23 5.90
CA TRP A 3 -0.94 -1.53 5.13
C TRP A 3 -1.40 -0.21 4.53
N SER A 4 -2.62 -0.18 3.98
CA SER A 4 -3.23 1.04 3.42
C SER A 4 -3.47 2.10 4.51
N ILE A 5 -3.89 1.69 5.71
CA ILE A 5 -4.04 2.61 6.84
C ILE A 5 -2.67 3.14 7.30
N GLY A 6 -1.67 2.26 7.40
CA GLY A 6 -0.30 2.66 7.72
C GLY A 6 0.28 3.65 6.69
N PHE A 7 -0.01 3.43 5.41
CA PHE A 7 0.28 4.38 4.32
C PHE A 7 -0.37 5.74 4.59
N LEU A 8 -1.68 5.80 4.84
CA LEU A 8 -2.38 7.07 5.08
C LEU A 8 -1.78 7.84 6.26
N VAL A 9 -1.44 7.15 7.35
CA VAL A 9 -0.83 7.76 8.53
C VAL A 9 0.57 8.32 8.22
N THR A 10 1.43 7.50 7.62
CA THR A 10 2.81 7.92 7.30
C THR A 10 2.84 9.03 6.25
N PHE A 11 2.04 8.89 5.19
CA PHE A 11 1.95 9.89 4.14
C PHE A 11 1.38 11.21 4.63
N LEU A 12 0.43 11.19 5.58
CA LEU A 12 -0.09 12.40 6.20
C LEU A 12 1.03 13.19 6.90
N PHE A 13 1.83 12.54 7.75
CA PHE A 13 2.96 13.20 8.40
C PHE A 13 3.99 13.73 7.39
N GLY A 14 4.30 12.95 6.34
CA GLY A 14 5.17 13.41 5.26
C GLY A 14 4.62 14.62 4.50
N GLY A 15 3.32 14.64 4.21
CA GLY A 15 2.65 15.76 3.55
C GLY A 15 2.68 17.03 4.39
N LEU A 16 2.46 16.92 5.70
CA LEU A 16 2.53 18.06 6.63
C LEU A 16 3.94 18.67 6.67
N THR A 17 4.99 17.84 6.70
CA THR A 17 6.38 18.36 6.66
C THR A 17 6.77 18.89 5.29
N GLY A 18 6.13 18.43 4.21
CA GLY A 18 6.29 18.99 2.87
C GLY A 18 5.80 20.43 2.76
N ILE A 19 4.71 20.78 3.44
CA ILE A 19 4.20 22.16 3.49
C ILE A 19 5.20 23.08 4.22
N ILE A 20 5.88 22.57 5.25
CA ILE A 20 6.94 23.31 5.97
C ILE A 20 8.11 23.60 5.02
N LEU A 21 8.58 22.59 4.28
CA LEU A 21 9.67 22.74 3.31
C LEU A 21 9.29 23.61 2.11
N ALA A 22 8.01 23.70 1.77
CA ALA A 22 7.54 24.58 0.69
C ALA A 22 7.56 26.06 1.07
N SER A 23 7.75 26.40 2.35
CA SER A 23 7.81 27.77 2.85
C SER A 23 9.26 28.26 2.97
N PRO A 24 9.73 29.20 2.13
CA PRO A 24 11.14 29.62 2.12
C PRO A 24 11.67 30.09 3.49
N PRO A 25 10.93 30.87 4.30
CA PRO A 25 11.42 31.29 5.62
C PRO A 25 11.70 30.12 6.58
N LEU A 26 10.96 29.01 6.46
CA LEU A 26 11.18 27.81 7.27
C LEU A 26 12.28 26.95 6.64
N ASP A 27 12.25 26.79 5.31
CA ASP A 27 13.23 26.00 4.58
C ASP A 27 14.65 26.51 4.79
N PHE A 28 14.89 27.82 4.86
CA PHE A 28 16.25 28.34 5.08
C PHE A 28 16.99 27.75 6.29
N HIS A 29 16.27 27.36 7.35
CA HIS A 29 16.89 26.72 8.52
C HIS A 29 17.05 25.21 8.36
N VAL A 30 16.08 24.54 7.72
CA VAL A 30 16.03 23.07 7.64
C VAL A 30 16.52 22.49 6.31
N SER A 31 16.84 23.36 5.36
CA SER A 31 17.38 22.97 4.06
C SER A 31 18.70 22.23 4.27
N ASP A 32 18.91 21.19 3.48
CA ASP A 32 20.05 20.30 3.61
C ASP A 32 20.25 19.66 5.01
N SER A 33 19.22 19.63 5.87
CA SER A 33 19.28 18.97 7.18
C SER A 33 18.63 17.58 7.19
N TYR A 34 18.77 16.88 8.32
CA TYR A 34 18.07 15.63 8.58
C TYR A 34 16.53 15.77 8.51
N PHE A 35 15.99 16.98 8.59
CA PHE A 35 14.56 17.24 8.44
C PHE A 35 14.08 16.91 7.00
N VAL A 36 14.86 17.31 5.99
CA VAL A 36 14.56 16.97 4.58
C VAL A 36 14.70 15.47 4.35
N VAL A 37 15.68 14.82 4.99
CA VAL A 37 15.85 13.36 4.93
C VAL A 37 14.63 12.66 5.52
N ALA A 38 14.20 13.06 6.71
CA ALA A 38 13.04 12.50 7.39
C ALA A 38 11.75 12.72 6.58
N HIS A 39 11.53 13.93 6.07
CA HIS A 39 10.41 14.26 5.19
C HIS A 39 10.33 13.31 3.98
N PHE A 40 11.43 13.19 3.23
CA PHE A 40 11.47 12.36 2.03
C PHE A 40 11.16 10.89 2.36
N HIS A 41 11.71 10.36 3.46
CA HIS A 41 11.41 8.99 3.88
C HIS A 41 9.94 8.83 4.27
N TYR A 42 9.32 9.77 4.99
CA TYR A 42 7.89 9.69 5.30
C TYR A 42 7.00 9.67 4.05
N VAL A 43 7.34 10.45 3.03
CA VAL A 43 6.57 10.50 1.79
C VAL A 43 6.81 9.24 0.94
N VAL A 44 8.07 8.94 0.60
CA VAL A 44 8.42 7.87 -0.34
C VAL A 44 8.27 6.49 0.27
N PHE A 45 8.62 6.31 1.54
CA PHE A 45 8.45 5.02 2.19
C PHE A 45 6.95 4.69 2.36
N GLY A 46 6.13 5.71 2.64
CA GLY A 46 4.67 5.58 2.60
C GLY A 46 4.17 5.14 1.22
N THR A 47 4.44 5.92 0.17
CA THR A 47 3.89 5.67 -1.17
C THR A 47 4.46 4.42 -1.84
N VAL A 48 5.72 4.09 -1.59
CA VAL A 48 6.38 2.95 -2.23
C VAL A 48 6.26 1.73 -1.33
N VAL A 49 6.80 1.75 -0.12
CA VAL A 49 6.95 0.52 0.68
C VAL A 49 5.63 0.04 1.28
N PHE A 50 4.86 0.93 1.94
CA PHE A 50 3.57 0.53 2.50
C PHE A 50 2.56 0.14 1.42
N ALA A 51 2.49 0.89 0.32
CA ALA A 51 1.59 0.55 -0.80
C ALA A 51 2.04 -0.73 -1.53
N MET A 52 3.35 -0.93 -1.70
CA MET A 52 3.90 -2.17 -2.28
C MET A 52 3.52 -3.38 -1.42
N PHE A 53 3.67 -3.30 -0.10
CA PHE A 53 3.23 -4.40 0.77
C PHE A 53 1.71 -4.55 0.80
N ALA A 54 0.94 -3.46 0.78
CA ALA A 54 -0.51 -3.54 0.60
C ALA A 54 -0.85 -4.36 -0.66
N GLY A 55 -0.18 -4.07 -1.77
CA GLY A 55 -0.32 -4.79 -3.02
C GLY A 55 0.13 -6.24 -2.93
N PHE A 56 1.30 -6.53 -2.36
CA PHE A 56 1.77 -7.90 -2.18
C PHE A 56 0.74 -8.71 -1.40
N TYR A 57 0.30 -8.25 -0.23
CA TYR A 57 -0.67 -9.01 0.57
C TYR A 57 -2.02 -9.15 -0.14
N PHE A 58 -2.48 -8.13 -0.88
CA PHE A 58 -3.76 -8.15 -1.58
C PHE A 58 -3.77 -9.05 -2.82
N TRP A 59 -2.76 -8.95 -3.69
CA TRP A 59 -2.67 -9.72 -4.94
C TRP A 59 -1.90 -11.05 -4.81
N TRP A 60 -1.32 -11.37 -3.65
CA TRP A 60 -0.66 -12.66 -3.44
C TRP A 60 -1.51 -13.89 -3.82
N PRO A 61 -2.77 -14.01 -3.36
CA PRO A 61 -3.61 -15.14 -3.75
C PRO A 61 -3.94 -15.11 -5.23
N LYS A 62 -3.96 -13.94 -5.86
CA LYS A 62 -4.21 -13.82 -7.29
C LYS A 62 -3.05 -14.36 -8.12
N TRP A 63 -1.81 -14.06 -7.74
CA TRP A 63 -0.64 -14.53 -8.49
C TRP A 63 -0.30 -15.99 -8.20
N THR A 64 -0.46 -16.44 -6.96
CA THR A 64 0.06 -17.74 -6.50
C THR A 64 -1.02 -18.78 -6.21
N GLY A 65 -2.29 -18.37 -6.15
CA GLY A 65 -3.40 -19.22 -5.70
C GLY A 65 -3.33 -19.59 -4.21
N LYS A 66 -2.55 -18.88 -3.39
CA LYS A 66 -2.38 -19.17 -1.96
C LYS A 66 -2.52 -17.91 -1.11
N MET A 67 -3.05 -18.05 0.09
CA MET A 67 -3.12 -16.94 1.06
C MET A 67 -1.83 -16.85 1.88
N LEU A 68 -1.35 -15.63 2.11
CA LEU A 68 -0.32 -15.39 3.12
C LEU A 68 -0.92 -15.56 4.53
N ASN A 69 -0.07 -15.91 5.49
CA ASN A 69 -0.50 -16.00 6.87
C ASN A 69 -0.74 -14.60 7.47
N GLU A 70 -1.99 -14.31 7.83
CA GLU A 70 -2.41 -13.03 8.41
C GLU A 70 -1.71 -12.68 9.72
N ARG A 71 -1.40 -13.68 10.58
CA ARG A 71 -0.72 -13.43 11.86
C ARG A 71 0.72 -12.95 11.62
N LEU A 72 1.44 -13.61 10.72
CA LEU A 72 2.78 -13.17 10.32
C LEU A 72 2.74 -11.83 9.58
N GLY A 73 1.71 -11.59 8.76
CA GLY A 73 1.49 -10.30 8.10
C GLY A 73 1.30 -9.14 9.08
N LYS A 74 0.55 -9.36 10.17
CA LYS A 74 0.37 -8.37 11.24
C LYS A 74 1.67 -8.11 12.02
N ILE A 75 2.45 -9.16 12.30
CA ILE A 75 3.76 -9.01 12.95
C ILE A 75 4.71 -8.19 12.07
N HIS A 76 4.78 -8.53 10.78
CA HIS A 76 5.56 -7.77 9.80
C HIS A 76 5.13 -6.30 9.77
N PHE A 77 3.82 -6.04 9.66
CA PHE A 77 3.28 -4.68 9.67
C PHE A 77 3.71 -3.89 10.91
N TRP A 78 3.53 -4.44 12.12
CA TRP A 78 3.84 -3.69 13.34
C TRP A 78 5.33 -3.46 13.56
N LEU A 79 6.18 -4.44 13.24
CA LEU A 79 7.63 -4.25 13.30
C LEU A 79 8.09 -3.18 12.32
N LEU A 80 7.60 -3.22 11.08
CA LEU A 80 7.94 -2.24 10.06
C LEU A 80 7.39 -0.86 10.43
N PHE A 81 6.14 -0.77 10.87
CA PHE A 81 5.49 0.49 11.24
C PHE A 81 6.19 1.17 12.42
N LEU A 82 6.44 0.44 13.51
CA LEU A 82 7.11 1.00 14.69
C LEU A 82 8.60 1.28 14.42
N GLY A 83 9.30 0.39 13.73
CA GLY A 83 10.70 0.59 13.33
C GLY A 83 10.86 1.81 12.43
N PHE A 84 9.96 2.00 11.47
CA PHE A 84 9.94 3.16 10.59
C PHE A 84 9.75 4.48 11.35
N HIS A 85 8.72 4.56 12.19
CA HIS A 85 8.48 5.77 12.98
C HIS A 85 9.62 6.03 13.97
N GLY A 86 10.13 5.00 14.66
CA GLY A 86 11.29 5.15 15.54
C GLY A 86 12.54 5.67 14.81
N THR A 87 12.75 5.22 13.57
CA THR A 87 13.91 5.63 12.77
C THR A 87 13.82 7.08 12.34
N PHE A 88 12.70 7.49 11.74
CA PHE A 88 12.62 8.76 11.02
C PHE A 88 11.88 9.86 11.78
N LEU A 89 11.02 9.53 12.75
CA LEU A 89 10.32 10.56 13.52
C LEU A 89 11.32 11.42 14.29
N ILE A 90 12.30 10.78 14.94
CA ILE A 90 13.35 11.48 15.69
C ILE A 90 14.24 12.32 14.78
N GLN A 91 14.41 11.93 13.51
CA GLN A 91 15.24 12.66 12.56
C GLN A 91 14.65 14.03 12.18
N HIS A 92 13.33 14.23 12.29
CA HIS A 92 12.76 15.56 12.16
C HIS A 92 13.28 16.48 13.25
N TRP A 93 13.28 16.02 14.50
CA TRP A 93 13.79 16.80 15.62
C TRP A 93 15.29 17.06 15.48
N LEU A 94 16.05 16.02 15.13
CA LEU A 94 17.48 16.05 14.87
C LEU A 94 17.85 17.09 13.78
N GLY A 95 17.03 17.19 12.73
CA GLY A 95 17.19 18.18 11.67
C GLY A 95 16.84 19.61 12.08
N VAL A 96 15.92 19.79 13.03
CA VAL A 96 15.58 21.11 13.61
C VAL A 96 16.69 21.59 14.55
N GLU A 97 17.30 20.69 15.31
CA GLU A 97 18.47 20.99 16.15
C GLU A 97 19.73 21.32 15.34
N GLY A 98 19.72 21.05 14.03
CA GLY A 98 20.71 21.58 13.10
C GLY A 98 21.74 20.58 12.58
N MET A 99 21.52 19.26 12.71
CA MET A 99 22.41 18.30 12.06
C MET A 99 22.20 18.28 10.54
N PRO A 100 23.23 18.65 9.75
CA PRO A 100 23.15 18.61 8.29
C PRO A 100 23.17 17.18 7.78
N ARG A 101 22.56 16.94 6.61
CA ARG A 101 22.61 15.63 5.95
C ARG A 101 24.02 15.38 5.37
N ARG A 102 24.35 14.10 5.17
CA ARG A 102 25.61 13.61 4.53
C ARG A 102 26.89 13.84 5.34
N TYR A 103 26.78 14.03 6.66
CA TYR A 103 27.93 14.05 7.56
C TYR A 103 28.30 12.61 7.96
N ALA A 104 29.59 12.30 7.95
CA ALA A 104 30.08 10.97 8.34
C ALA A 104 30.29 10.87 9.86
N ASP A 105 30.71 11.96 10.49
CA ASP A 105 30.92 12.09 11.92
C ASP A 105 30.34 13.42 12.45
N TYR A 106 30.22 13.51 13.78
CA TYR A 106 29.76 14.68 14.51
C TYR A 106 30.45 14.72 15.88
N MET A 107 30.50 15.88 16.51
CA MET A 107 31.18 16.04 17.80
C MET A 107 30.24 15.61 18.94
N PRO A 108 30.73 14.94 19.99
CA PRO A 108 29.90 14.57 21.15
C PRO A 108 29.26 15.78 21.85
N GLN A 109 29.89 16.96 21.76
CA GLN A 109 29.39 18.21 22.31
C GLN A 109 28.12 18.72 21.60
N ASP A 110 27.82 18.25 20.39
CA ASP A 110 26.67 18.68 19.60
C ASP A 110 25.33 18.12 20.14
N GLY A 111 25.37 17.11 21.02
CA GLY A 111 24.17 16.55 21.65
C GLY A 111 23.35 15.57 20.79
N PHE A 112 23.76 15.32 19.55
CA PHE A 112 23.03 14.44 18.60
C PHE A 112 23.12 12.94 18.90
N THR A 113 24.02 12.54 19.80
CA THR A 113 24.38 11.13 20.03
C THR A 113 23.18 10.23 20.36
N TRP A 114 22.34 10.65 21.31
CA TRP A 114 21.23 9.81 21.77
C TRP A 114 20.15 9.63 20.69
N MET A 115 19.89 10.67 19.89
CA MET A 115 18.91 10.63 18.80
C MET A 115 19.37 9.73 17.66
N ASN A 116 20.65 9.84 17.28
CA ASN A 116 21.26 8.95 16.29
C ASN A 116 21.27 7.48 16.77
N GLN A 117 21.55 7.24 18.04
CA GLN A 117 21.47 5.89 18.62
C GLN A 117 20.05 5.34 18.57
N PHE A 118 19.04 6.12 18.96
CA PHE A 118 17.63 5.72 18.88
C PHE A 118 17.18 5.44 17.44
N SER A 119 17.55 6.31 16.51
CA SER A 119 17.29 6.13 15.08
C SER A 119 17.94 4.85 14.54
N THR A 120 19.17 4.55 14.98
CA THR A 120 19.93 3.35 14.57
C THR A 120 19.30 2.07 15.11
N ILE A 121 18.94 2.01 16.39
CA ILE A 121 18.27 0.84 16.96
C ILE A 121 16.96 0.57 16.21
N SER A 122 16.20 1.63 15.94
CA SER A 122 14.94 1.53 15.20
C SER A 122 15.15 1.09 13.74
N SER A 123 16.25 1.49 13.10
CA SER A 123 16.55 1.09 11.72
C SER A 123 16.94 -0.39 11.62
N PHE A 124 17.60 -0.95 12.63
CA PHE A 124 17.80 -2.39 12.74
C PHE A 124 16.48 -3.15 12.91
N VAL A 125 15.56 -2.63 13.73
CA VAL A 125 14.20 -3.20 13.86
C VAL A 125 13.45 -3.14 12.52
N LEU A 126 13.56 -2.02 11.81
CA LEU A 126 13.00 -1.87 10.47
C LEU A 126 13.58 -2.90 9.48
N GLY A 127 14.90 -3.10 9.47
CA GLY A 127 15.54 -4.14 8.64
C GLY A 127 15.08 -5.56 9.02
N ALA A 128 15.01 -5.86 10.31
CA ALA A 128 14.53 -7.14 10.83
C ALA A 128 13.04 -7.40 10.51
N SER A 129 12.25 -6.36 10.24
CA SER A 129 10.84 -6.51 9.88
C SER A 129 10.62 -7.31 8.59
N LEU A 130 11.62 -7.40 7.71
CA LEU A 130 11.53 -8.21 6.48
C LEU A 130 11.63 -9.72 6.74
N LEU A 131 12.21 -10.13 7.87
CA LEU A 131 12.33 -11.55 8.23
C LEU A 131 10.98 -12.27 8.32
N PRO A 132 9.96 -11.76 9.06
CA PRO A 132 8.64 -12.40 9.07
C PRO A 132 7.96 -12.38 7.69
N PHE A 133 8.26 -11.41 6.82
CA PHE A 133 7.74 -11.42 5.44
C PHE A 133 8.30 -12.58 4.62
N PHE A 134 9.63 -12.70 4.54
CA PHE A 134 10.25 -13.79 3.80
C PHE A 134 9.89 -15.17 4.38
N TRP A 135 9.79 -15.26 5.70
CA TRP A 135 9.34 -16.47 6.37
C TRP A 135 7.89 -16.83 6.00
N ASN A 136 6.99 -15.84 5.93
CA ASN A 136 5.61 -16.04 5.51
C ASN A 136 5.53 -16.54 4.05
N VAL A 137 6.28 -15.90 3.15
CA VAL A 137 6.40 -16.33 1.76
C VAL A 137 6.90 -17.77 1.67
N TYR A 138 7.96 -18.12 2.41
CA TYR A 138 8.52 -19.46 2.43
C TYR A 138 7.51 -20.52 2.91
N ILE A 139 6.83 -20.30 4.03
CA ILE A 139 5.85 -21.25 4.56
C ILE A 139 4.66 -21.41 3.59
N THR A 140 4.11 -20.31 3.09
CA THR A 140 2.98 -20.36 2.16
C THR A 140 3.38 -21.02 0.84
N TRP A 141 4.61 -20.79 0.37
CA TRP A 141 5.11 -21.46 -0.83
C TRP A 141 5.20 -22.98 -0.64
N ARG A 142 5.68 -23.44 0.52
CA ARG A 142 5.76 -24.87 0.87
C ARG A 142 4.41 -25.53 1.19
N SER A 143 3.41 -24.76 1.61
CA SER A 143 2.07 -25.26 1.91
C SER A 143 1.29 -25.64 0.66
N ASN A 144 0.49 -26.70 0.70
CA ASN A 144 -0.38 -27.12 -0.41
C ASN A 144 -1.81 -26.56 -0.35
N LYS A 145 -2.12 -25.69 0.63
CA LYS A 145 -3.47 -25.10 0.72
C LYS A 145 -3.65 -24.02 -0.34
N LYS A 146 -4.50 -24.31 -1.33
CA LYS A 146 -4.87 -23.37 -2.39
C LYS A 146 -6.17 -22.66 -2.08
N VAL A 147 -6.35 -21.51 -2.71
CA VAL A 147 -7.60 -20.78 -2.80
C VAL A 147 -8.40 -21.40 -3.96
N GLU A 148 -9.64 -21.81 -3.68
CA GLU A 148 -10.54 -22.41 -4.67
C GLU A 148 -11.63 -21.45 -5.16
N VAL A 149 -11.57 -20.20 -4.69
CA VAL A 149 -12.52 -19.13 -5.04
C VAL A 149 -11.85 -18.05 -5.89
N ASP A 150 -12.63 -17.41 -6.76
CA ASP A 150 -12.16 -16.34 -7.64
C ASP A 150 -11.82 -15.07 -6.84
N ASP A 151 -12.60 -14.78 -5.79
CA ASP A 151 -12.41 -13.68 -4.86
C ASP A 151 -12.18 -14.17 -3.41
N PRO A 152 -10.93 -14.23 -2.93
CA PRO A 152 -10.60 -14.60 -1.55
C PRO A 152 -10.92 -13.50 -0.53
N TRP A 153 -11.15 -12.25 -0.96
CA TRP A 153 -11.43 -11.11 -0.09
C TRP A 153 -12.92 -10.80 0.03
N GLY A 154 -13.75 -11.42 -0.81
CA GLY A 154 -15.21 -11.44 -0.76
C GLY A 154 -15.89 -10.28 -1.48
N PHE A 155 -15.36 -9.05 -1.37
CA PHE A 155 -15.96 -7.84 -1.95
C PHE A 155 -15.05 -7.15 -2.99
N GLY A 156 -14.29 -7.93 -3.74
CA GLY A 156 -13.45 -7.50 -4.85
C GLY A 156 -14.26 -6.73 -5.88
N ALA A 157 -13.80 -5.52 -6.21
CA ALA A 157 -14.55 -4.60 -7.06
C ALA A 157 -14.15 -4.70 -8.54
N SER A 158 -12.86 -4.58 -8.79
CA SER A 158 -12.24 -4.54 -10.10
C SER A 158 -12.38 -5.88 -10.84
N LEU A 159 -12.32 -5.82 -12.17
CA LEU A 159 -12.47 -6.98 -13.07
C LEU A 159 -11.51 -8.14 -12.75
N GLU A 160 -10.37 -7.87 -12.13
CA GLU A 160 -9.40 -8.88 -11.73
C GLU A 160 -10.01 -9.95 -10.81
N TRP A 161 -11.01 -9.61 -9.99
CA TRP A 161 -11.63 -10.56 -9.05
C TRP A 161 -12.73 -11.42 -9.67
N ALA A 162 -13.02 -11.25 -10.97
CA ALA A 162 -13.99 -12.07 -11.71
C ALA A 162 -13.37 -13.28 -12.45
N THR A 163 -12.07 -13.53 -12.25
CA THR A 163 -11.36 -14.69 -12.84
C THR A 163 -10.74 -15.54 -11.74
N SER A 164 -10.27 -16.74 -12.08
CA SER A 164 -9.69 -17.69 -11.13
C SER A 164 -8.44 -17.20 -10.41
N CYS A 165 -8.11 -17.84 -9.29
CA CYS A 165 -6.89 -17.63 -8.51
C CYS A 165 -6.02 -18.90 -8.51
N PRO A 166 -4.93 -19.00 -9.31
CA PRO A 166 -4.41 -18.00 -10.24
C PRO A 166 -5.20 -17.93 -11.57
N PRO A 167 -5.07 -16.83 -12.33
CA PRO A 167 -5.70 -16.69 -13.64
C PRO A 167 -5.18 -17.72 -14.66
N PRO A 168 -5.99 -18.10 -15.67
CA PRO A 168 -5.52 -18.88 -16.81
C PRO A 168 -4.52 -18.09 -17.65
N ARG A 169 -3.81 -18.77 -18.57
CA ARG A 169 -2.77 -18.18 -19.44
C ARG A 169 -3.23 -16.92 -20.19
N HIS A 170 -4.50 -16.85 -20.55
CA HIS A 170 -5.10 -15.73 -21.29
C HIS A 170 -6.04 -14.88 -20.40
N ASN A 171 -5.77 -14.84 -19.09
CA ASN A 171 -6.44 -14.06 -18.04
C ASN A 171 -7.90 -14.42 -17.74
N PHE A 172 -8.76 -14.67 -18.73
CA PHE A 172 -10.19 -14.90 -18.53
C PHE A 172 -10.69 -16.12 -19.31
N THR A 173 -11.55 -16.91 -18.67
CA THR A 173 -12.33 -17.97 -19.35
C THR A 173 -13.59 -17.37 -19.98
N SER A 174 -14.24 -16.45 -19.28
CA SER A 174 -15.38 -15.67 -19.73
C SER A 174 -15.33 -14.28 -19.09
N LEU A 175 -15.71 -13.24 -19.83
CA LEU A 175 -15.77 -11.88 -19.29
C LEU A 175 -17.17 -11.59 -18.72
N PRO A 176 -17.28 -11.07 -17.49
CA PRO A 176 -18.55 -10.56 -16.99
C PRO A 176 -18.94 -9.29 -17.74
N ARG A 177 -20.24 -9.00 -17.73
CA ARG A 177 -20.77 -7.79 -18.35
C ARG A 177 -20.42 -6.56 -17.49
N ILE A 178 -19.75 -5.59 -18.08
CA ILE A 178 -19.31 -4.37 -17.38
C ILE A 178 -20.44 -3.33 -17.43
N ARG A 179 -21.04 -3.02 -16.27
CA ARG A 179 -22.12 -2.03 -16.12
C ARG A 179 -21.80 -0.89 -15.14
N SER A 180 -20.75 -1.05 -14.34
CA SER A 180 -20.28 -0.07 -13.35
C SER A 180 -18.75 -0.05 -13.29
N GLU A 181 -18.19 0.80 -12.44
CA GLU A 181 -16.76 0.80 -12.09
C GLU A 181 -16.34 -0.43 -11.28
N ARG A 182 -17.29 -1.24 -10.79
CA ARG A 182 -17.05 -2.42 -9.93
C ARG A 182 -17.65 -3.72 -10.53
N PRO A 183 -17.21 -4.15 -11.73
CA PRO A 183 -17.85 -5.26 -12.45
C PRO A 183 -17.78 -6.62 -11.73
N ALA A 184 -16.75 -6.89 -10.93
CA ALA A 184 -16.67 -8.15 -10.18
C ALA A 184 -17.62 -8.15 -8.97
N LEU A 185 -17.83 -6.98 -8.35
CA LEU A 185 -18.79 -6.85 -7.27
C LEU A 185 -20.22 -7.07 -7.78
N ASP A 186 -20.59 -6.44 -8.89
CA ASP A 186 -21.94 -6.58 -9.48
C ASP A 186 -22.24 -8.04 -9.87
N LEU A 187 -21.21 -8.79 -10.29
CA LEU A 187 -21.33 -10.20 -10.63
C LEU A 187 -21.57 -11.07 -9.38
N HIS A 188 -20.78 -10.86 -8.32
CA HIS A 188 -20.82 -11.69 -7.11
C HIS A 188 -21.95 -11.27 -6.15
N HIS A 189 -22.37 -10.01 -6.22
CA HIS A 189 -23.39 -9.40 -5.36
C HIS A 189 -24.46 -8.66 -6.19
N PRO A 190 -25.31 -9.38 -6.95
CA PRO A 190 -26.38 -8.77 -7.74
C PRO A 190 -27.36 -7.95 -6.89
N GLU A 191 -27.50 -8.30 -5.60
CA GLU A 191 -28.35 -7.60 -4.63
C GLU A 191 -27.86 -6.19 -4.28
N LEU A 192 -26.56 -5.92 -4.48
CA LEU A 192 -25.94 -4.61 -4.24
C LEU A 192 -25.87 -3.77 -5.51
N ALA A 193 -26.15 -4.36 -6.67
CA ALA A 193 -26.11 -3.66 -7.94
C ALA A 193 -27.11 -2.50 -7.90
N GLN A 194 -26.59 -1.28 -7.94
CA GLN A 194 -27.44 -0.12 -8.14
C GLN A 194 -28.04 -0.28 -9.54
N HIS A 195 -29.35 -0.48 -9.62
CA HIS A 195 -30.07 -0.40 -10.87
C HIS A 195 -29.96 1.04 -11.37
N HIS A 196 -28.86 1.36 -12.06
CA HIS A 196 -28.79 2.49 -12.95
C HIS A 196 -29.86 2.21 -14.01
N THR A 197 -31.07 2.72 -13.74
CA THR A 197 -32.10 2.80 -14.75
C THR A 197 -31.53 3.79 -15.74
N ALA A 198 -30.82 3.31 -16.77
CA ALA A 198 -30.36 4.12 -17.87
C ALA A 198 -31.60 4.61 -18.62
N GLN A 199 -32.26 5.62 -18.07
CA GLN A 199 -33.22 6.42 -18.80
C GLN A 199 -32.40 7.30 -19.73
N SER A 200 -32.04 6.78 -20.90
CA SER A 200 -32.08 7.47 -22.20
C SER A 200 -31.32 6.70 -23.27
N PRO A 201 -31.81 6.69 -24.53
CA PRO A 201 -31.07 6.14 -25.65
C PRO A 201 -29.92 7.09 -26.00
N GLU A 202 -28.69 6.78 -25.57
CA GLU A 202 -27.52 7.52 -26.02
C GLU A 202 -27.34 7.38 -27.55
N PRO A 203 -26.90 8.42 -28.26
CA PRO A 203 -26.62 8.37 -29.70
C PRO A 203 -25.71 7.21 -30.10
N ALA A 204 -24.80 6.80 -29.20
CA ALA A 204 -23.92 5.67 -29.36
C ALA A 204 -24.66 4.32 -29.51
N ALA A 205 -25.78 4.12 -28.80
CA ALA A 205 -26.58 2.89 -28.89
C ALA A 205 -27.22 2.71 -30.28
N LYS A 206 -27.42 3.81 -31.01
CA LYS A 206 -27.95 3.81 -32.38
C LYS A 206 -26.94 3.32 -33.42
N VAL A 207 -25.64 3.43 -33.12
CA VAL A 207 -24.52 3.07 -34.02
C VAL A 207 -23.88 1.74 -33.60
N LEU A 208 -23.72 1.51 -32.30
CA LEU A 208 -23.02 0.36 -31.72
C LEU A 208 -23.96 -0.75 -31.22
N GLY A 209 -25.29 -0.52 -31.28
CA GLY A 209 -26.30 -1.38 -30.69
C GLY A 209 -26.51 -1.09 -29.20
N ASN A 210 -27.67 -1.49 -28.67
CA ASN A 210 -27.93 -1.38 -27.23
C ASN A 210 -26.93 -2.25 -26.47
N ALA A 211 -26.17 -1.63 -25.56
CA ALA A 211 -25.33 -2.38 -24.61
C ALA A 211 -26.20 -3.36 -23.78
N ASP A 212 -27.48 -3.04 -23.61
CA ASP A 212 -28.54 -3.92 -23.09
C ASP A 212 -29.07 -4.90 -24.15
N GLN A 213 -28.33 -5.99 -24.39
CA GLN A 213 -29.02 -7.25 -24.69
C GLN A 213 -29.71 -7.69 -23.39
N LYS A 214 -31.04 -7.57 -23.37
CA LYS A 214 -31.89 -8.16 -22.35
C LYS A 214 -31.64 -9.66 -22.35
N ASP A 215 -31.47 -10.23 -21.17
CA ASP A 215 -31.31 -11.67 -21.01
C ASP A 215 -32.45 -12.38 -21.73
N ALA A 216 -32.12 -13.18 -22.75
CA ALA A 216 -33.07 -14.12 -23.31
C ALA A 216 -33.42 -15.10 -22.19
N LYS A 217 -34.73 -15.21 -21.91
CA LYS A 217 -35.29 -16.16 -20.95
C LYS A 217 -34.80 -17.58 -21.20
#